data_AF-A0AAU6Y2D7-F1
#
_entry.id   AF-A0AAU6Y2D7-F1
#
_cell.length_a   1.000
_cell.length_b   1.000
_cell.length_c   1.000
_cell.angle_alpha   90.00
_cell.angle_beta   90.00
_cell.angle_gamma   90.00
#
_symmetry.space_group_name_H-M   'P 1'
#
loop_
_entity.id
_entity.type
_entity.pdbx_description
1 polymer ?
#
loop_
_entity_poly.entity_id
_entity_poly.type
_entity_poly.pdbx_seq_one_letter_code
_entity_poly.pdbx_strand_id
1 'polypeptide(L)'
;MMKQGPSKIAFPEFQEANLVFTEAIAVLTMQEDILLLTAGRIAEQANRPQSDIVKYFGSLDTLLAMYHQQRNVEQWLKDNFRK
;
A
#
# COMPACT_ATOMS: atom_id res chain seq x y z
N MET A 1 4.95 -9.60 -34.67
CA MET A 1 4.94 -8.60 -33.57
C MET A 1 3.65 -8.78 -32.78
N MET A 2 3.67 -9.46 -31.64
CA MET A 2 2.50 -9.57 -30.77
C MET A 2 2.50 -8.38 -29.80
N LYS A 3 1.46 -7.54 -29.85
CA LYS A 3 1.22 -6.50 -28.85
C LYS A 3 0.88 -7.20 -27.54
N GLN A 4 1.78 -7.16 -26.56
CA GLN A 4 1.41 -7.52 -25.18
C GLN A 4 0.39 -6.46 -24.72
N GLY A 5 -0.87 -6.88 -24.60
CA GLY A 5 -1.92 -6.06 -24.01
C GLY A 5 -1.60 -5.73 -22.55
N PRO A 6 -2.30 -4.75 -21.94
CA PRO A 6 -2.04 -4.37 -20.55
C PRO A 6 -2.18 -5.60 -19.65
N SER A 7 -1.11 -5.93 -18.92
CA SER A 7 -1.12 -7.02 -17.93
C SER A 7 -2.28 -6.81 -16.96
N LYS A 8 -3.28 -7.69 -17.04
CA LYS A 8 -4.38 -7.73 -16.08
C LYS A 8 -3.83 -8.29 -14.78
N ILE A 9 -3.64 -7.44 -13.79
CA ILE A 9 -3.31 -7.88 -12.44
C ILE A 9 -4.49 -8.67 -11.90
N ALA A 10 -4.24 -9.87 -11.39
CA ALA A 10 -5.28 -10.66 -10.75
C ALA A 10 -5.69 -10.00 -9.43
N PHE A 11 -7.00 -9.94 -9.16
CA PHE A 11 -7.53 -9.32 -7.94
C PHE A 11 -6.90 -9.86 -6.62
N PRO A 12 -6.61 -11.17 -6.48
CA PRO A 12 -5.90 -11.69 -5.30
C PRO A 12 -4.48 -11.14 -5.13
N GLU A 13 -3.71 -11.00 -6.22
CA GLU A 13 -2.34 -10.44 -6.17
C GLU A 13 -2.35 -8.98 -5.72
N PHE A 14 -3.35 -8.21 -6.16
CA PHE A 14 -3.54 -6.84 -5.72
C PHE A 14 -3.91 -6.76 -4.22
N GLN A 15 -4.80 -7.63 -3.74
CA GLN A 15 -5.17 -7.66 -2.33
C GLN A 15 -3.98 -7.99 -1.42
N GLU A 16 -3.17 -8.98 -1.80
CA GLU A 16 -1.94 -9.33 -1.08
C GLU A 16 -0.95 -8.16 -1.08
N ALA A 17 -0.70 -7.56 -2.24
CA ALA A 17 0.17 -6.39 -2.33
C ALA A 17 -0.33 -5.24 -1.45
N ASN A 18 -1.63 -4.94 -1.49
CA ASN A 18 -2.23 -3.91 -0.65
C ASN A 18 -1.97 -4.17 0.83
N LEU A 19 -2.22 -5.39 1.32
CA LEU A 19 -1.96 -5.74 2.72
C LEU A 19 -0.49 -5.56 3.10
N VAL A 20 0.43 -6.13 2.32
CA VAL A 20 1.87 -6.11 2.62
C VAL A 20 2.41 -4.68 2.65
N PHE A 21 2.02 -3.84 1.67
CA PHE A 21 2.50 -2.47 1.61
C PHE A 21 1.87 -1.57 2.68
N THR A 22 0.59 -1.76 3.02
CA THR A 22 -0.05 -0.95 4.08
C THR A 22 0.47 -1.32 5.47
N GLU A 23 0.80 -2.59 5.72
CA GLU A 23 1.51 -3.03 6.94
C GLU A 23 2.92 -2.42 7.02
N ALA A 24 3.67 -2.42 5.91
CA ALA A 24 4.99 -1.79 5.86
C ALA A 24 4.93 -0.30 6.20
N ILE A 25 3.97 0.44 5.64
CA ILE A 25 3.73 1.85 5.97
C ILE A 25 3.34 2.00 7.44
N ALA A 26 2.50 1.11 7.98
CA ALA A 26 2.12 1.15 9.39
C ALA A 26 3.33 1.00 10.34
N VAL A 27 4.29 0.14 10.00
CA VAL A 27 5.53 -0.02 10.78
C VAL A 27 6.42 1.22 10.67
N LEU A 28 6.64 1.73 9.46
CA LEU A 28 7.51 2.89 9.24
C LEU A 28 6.96 4.15 9.93
N THR A 29 5.65 4.36 9.89
CA THR A 29 4.99 5.51 10.56
C THR A 29 5.03 5.44 12.09
N MET A 30 5.49 4.35 12.69
CA MET A 30 5.82 4.30 14.13
C MET A 30 7.21 4.89 14.43
N GLN A 31 8.07 5.00 13.42
CA GLN A 31 9.49 5.37 13.56
C GLN A 31 9.78 6.75 12.96
N GLU A 32 9.08 7.11 11.89
CA GLU A 32 9.26 8.36 11.16
C GLU A 32 7.94 8.98 10.69
N ASP A 33 7.98 10.25 10.32
CA ASP A 33 6.81 10.94 9.74
C ASP A 33 6.47 10.35 8.37
N ILE A 34 5.17 10.18 8.08
CA ILE A 34 4.69 9.65 6.79
C ILE A 34 5.18 10.48 5.59
N LEU A 35 5.40 11.78 5.80
CA LEU A 35 5.91 12.70 4.77
C LEU A 35 7.37 12.41 4.36
N LEU A 36 8.11 11.64 5.17
CA LEU A 36 9.48 11.23 4.88
C LEU A 36 9.56 9.88 4.14
N LEU A 37 8.43 9.18 3.99
CA LEU A 37 8.43 7.86 3.36
C LEU A 37 8.67 7.97 1.86
N THR A 38 9.60 7.14 1.39
CA THR A 38 9.89 6.97 -0.03
C THR A 38 9.42 5.61 -0.51
N ALA A 39 9.15 5.48 -1.81
CA ALA A 39 8.77 4.21 -2.42
C ALA A 39 9.84 3.12 -2.19
N GLY A 40 11.12 3.48 -2.21
CA GLY A 40 12.22 2.55 -1.93
C GLY A 40 12.19 2.04 -0.49
N ARG A 41 11.97 2.94 0.48
CA ARG A 41 11.91 2.58 1.91
C ARG A 41 10.72 1.69 2.24
N ILE A 42 9.56 2.02 1.68
CA ILE A 42 8.34 1.21 1.82
C ILE A 42 8.54 -0.18 1.18
N ALA A 43 9.15 -0.23 0.01
CA ALA A 43 9.45 -1.49 -0.68
C ALA A 43 10.45 -2.37 0.08
N GLU A 44 11.49 -1.75 0.66
CA GLU A 44 12.46 -2.42 1.53
C GLU A 44 11.76 -3.02 2.76
N GLN A 45 10.95 -2.23 3.47
CA GLN A 45 10.19 -2.70 4.63
C GLN A 45 9.18 -3.80 4.27
N ALA A 46 8.55 -3.71 3.10
CA ALA A 46 7.62 -4.70 2.57
C ALA A 46 8.31 -5.98 2.09
N ASN A 47 9.64 -5.99 1.98
CA ASN A 47 10.41 -7.04 1.31
C ASN A 47 9.86 -7.36 -0.09
N ARG A 48 9.52 -6.31 -0.85
CA ARG A 48 8.98 -6.40 -2.22
C ARG A 48 9.73 -5.46 -3.16
N PRO A 49 9.76 -5.73 -4.47
CA PRO A 49 10.35 -4.81 -5.44
C PRO A 49 9.64 -3.45 -5.43
N GLN A 50 10.38 -2.34 -5.52
CA GLN A 50 9.77 -1.01 -5.65
C GLN A 50 8.86 -0.90 -6.89
N SER A 51 9.16 -1.65 -7.96
CA SER A 51 8.31 -1.72 -9.16
C SER A 51 6.90 -2.21 -8.88
N ASP A 52 6.70 -2.99 -7.81
CA ASP A 52 5.37 -3.48 -7.43
C ASP A 52 4.47 -2.33 -6.98
N ILE A 53 5.02 -1.26 -6.40
CA ILE A 53 4.23 -0.08 -6.03
C ILE A 53 3.59 0.54 -7.29
N VAL A 54 4.37 0.69 -8.36
CA VAL A 54 3.85 1.21 -9.64
C VAL A 54 2.92 0.20 -10.31
N LYS A 55 3.27 -1.09 -10.29
CA LYS A 55 2.45 -2.17 -10.87
C LYS A 55 1.05 -2.17 -10.26
N TYR A 56 0.95 -2.19 -8.93
CA TYR A 56 -0.34 -2.40 -8.24
C TYR A 56 -1.10 -1.11 -7.95
N PHE A 57 -0.42 -0.01 -7.62
CA PHE A 57 -1.06 1.24 -7.17
C PHE A 57 -0.88 2.40 -8.16
N GLY A 58 -0.06 2.23 -9.19
CA GLY A 58 0.26 3.27 -10.19
C GLY A 58 1.23 4.34 -9.69
N SER A 59 1.18 4.70 -8.39
CA SER A 59 2.08 5.67 -7.77
C SER A 59 2.22 5.45 -6.26
N LEU A 60 3.26 6.05 -5.67
CA LEU A 60 3.41 6.11 -4.21
C LEU A 60 2.25 6.88 -3.55
N ASP A 61 1.84 8.00 -4.14
CA ASP A 61 0.77 8.84 -3.58
C ASP A 61 -0.56 8.08 -3.50
N THR A 62 -0.88 7.27 -4.52
CA THR A 62 -2.06 6.40 -4.51
C THR A 62 -1.99 5.40 -3.36
N LEU A 63 -0.83 4.76 -3.16
CA LEU A 63 -0.62 3.80 -2.08
C LEU A 63 -0.80 4.47 -0.69
N LEU A 64 -0.21 5.66 -0.49
CA LEU A 64 -0.35 6.41 0.76
C LEU A 64 -1.80 6.84 1.00
N ALA A 65 -2.51 7.30 -0.04
CA ALA A 65 -3.92 7.66 0.06
C ALA A 65 -4.79 6.46 0.46
N MET A 66 -4.55 5.28 -0.14
CA MET A 66 -5.22 4.04 0.22
C MET A 66 -4.95 3.63 1.68
N TYR A 67 -3.69 3.74 2.13
CA TYR A 67 -3.32 3.51 3.52
C TYR A 67 -4.10 4.42 4.49
N HIS A 68 -4.15 5.73 4.21
CA HIS A 68 -4.89 6.67 5.04
C HIS A 68 -6.39 6.36 5.09
N GLN A 69 -6.98 6.01 3.95
CA GLN A 69 -8.39 5.62 3.89
C GLN A 69 -8.67 4.39 4.76
N GLN A 70 -7.82 3.36 4.69
CA GLN A 70 -7.95 2.15 5.50
C GLN A 70 -7.85 2.47 7.00
N ARG A 71 -6.84 3.24 7.40
CA ARG A 71 -6.67 3.69 8.80
C ARG A 71 -7.87 4.47 9.33
N ASN A 72 -8.43 5.38 8.53
CA ASN A 72 -9.60 6.16 8.92
C ASN A 72 -10.84 5.27 9.11
N VAL A 73 -11.05 4.29 8.24
CA VAL A 73 -12.14 3.31 8.36
C VAL A 73 -11.96 2.45 9.61
N GLU A 74 -10.77 1.94 9.86
CA GLU A 74 -10.46 1.15 11.08
C GLU A 74 -10.69 1.96 12.36
N GLN A 75 -10.28 3.23 12.36
CA GLN A 75 -10.47 4.12 13.49
C GLN A 75 -11.96 4.38 13.73
N TRP A 76 -12.71 4.69 12.67
CA TRP A 76 -14.16 4.87 12.76
C TRP A 76 -14.85 3.62 13.31
N LEU A 77 -14.48 2.42 12.87
CA LEU A 77 -15.04 1.18 13.39
C LEU A 77 -14.74 1.00 14.89
N LYS A 78 -13.52 1.31 15.34
CA LYS A 78 -13.14 1.26 16.76
C LYS A 78 -13.96 2.22 17.61
N ASP A 79 -14.20 3.43 17.10
CA ASP A 79 -14.91 4.47 17.85
C ASP A 79 -16.43 4.23 17.93
N ASN A 80 -17.01 3.56 16.94
CA ASN A 80 -18.47 3.38 16.83
C ASN A 80 -18.97 1.99 17.28
N PHE A 81 -18.12 0.97 17.31
CA PHE A 81 -18.53 -0.41 17.58
C PHE A 81 -17.80 -1.07 18.77
N ARG A 82 -16.96 -0.35 19.52
CA ARG A 82 -16.49 -0.81 20.83
C ARG A 82 -17.66 -0.79 21.84
N LYS A 83 -18.25 -1.97 22.08
CA LYS A 83 -19.05 -2.28 23.29
C LYS A 83 -18.20 -3.06 24.27
#